data_AF-W7UNV7-F1
#
_entry.id   AF-W7UNV7-F1
#
_cell.length_a   1.000
_cell.length_b   1.000
_cell.length_c   1.000
_cell.angle_alpha   90.00
_cell.angle_beta   90.00
_cell.angle_gamma   90.00
#
_symmetry.space_group_name_H-M   'P 1'
#
loop_
_entity.id
_entity.type
_entity.pdbx_description
1 polymer ?
#
loop_
_entity_poly.entity_id
_entity_poly.type
_entity_poly.pdbx_seq_one_letter_code
_entity_poly.pdbx_strand_id
1 'polypeptide(L)'
;MKKYAVYSSPTGNYCYMYADCVEALENTGFEDIITEEQLPVVFDGRGGYSRFREDEPNFLRIIESDKEMPLSLEEMYKRNDPDFKLGWISPEGDTYSCAFTNHNKCAKMIAKTFYPDSRFPERTLDRNGWLQVIDSWDGTQRHHGQFVFTESGRITKKQADRLFDLGLYNNEEVRELIANSENDW
;
A
#
# COMPACT_ATOMS: atom_id res chain seq x y z
N MET A 1 9.47 23.50 -1.18
CA MET A 1 9.72 22.06 -1.36
C MET A 1 9.66 21.38 0.00
N LYS A 2 8.92 20.27 0.11
CA LYS A 2 8.72 19.57 1.39
C LYS A 2 9.77 18.48 1.57
N LYS A 3 10.15 18.21 2.82
CA LYS A 3 11.04 17.11 3.17
C LYS A 3 10.23 15.90 3.64
N TYR A 4 10.76 14.72 3.37
CA TYR A 4 10.17 13.46 3.78
C TYR A 4 11.24 12.50 4.31
N ALA A 5 10.97 11.88 5.45
CA ALA A 5 11.78 10.79 5.98
C ALA A 5 11.30 9.47 5.38
N VAL A 6 12.21 8.72 4.76
CA VAL A 6 11.95 7.43 4.13
C VAL A 6 12.37 6.30 5.06
N TYR A 7 11.47 5.35 5.26
CA TYR A 7 11.66 4.16 6.08
C TYR A 7 11.46 2.90 5.25
N SER A 8 12.27 1.88 5.51
CA SER A 8 12.08 0.55 4.93
C SER A 8 11.03 -0.25 5.69
N SER A 9 10.46 -1.23 5.01
CA SER A 9 9.57 -2.23 5.59
C SER A 9 9.69 -3.54 4.83
N PRO A 10 9.17 -4.65 5.39
CA PRO A 10 9.12 -5.91 4.67
C PRO A 10 8.39 -5.84 3.31
N THR A 11 7.42 -4.92 3.14
CA THR A 11 6.59 -4.82 1.93
C THR A 11 7.04 -3.73 0.94
N GLY A 12 8.11 -2.98 1.23
CA GLY A 12 8.56 -1.83 0.43
C GLY A 12 8.98 -0.66 1.32
N ASN A 13 8.89 0.58 0.83
CA ASN A 13 9.25 1.77 1.60
C ASN A 13 8.05 2.67 1.91
N TYR A 14 8.14 3.39 3.02
CA TYR A 14 7.15 4.39 3.41
C TYR A 14 7.83 5.73 3.64
N CYS A 15 7.13 6.82 3.33
CA CYS A 15 7.60 8.16 3.59
C CYS A 15 6.64 8.89 4.50
N TYR A 16 7.20 9.62 5.47
CA TYR A 16 6.48 10.53 6.34
C TYR A 16 7.00 11.94 6.10
N MET A 17 6.11 12.93 6.13
CA MET A 17 6.55 14.33 6.06
C MET A 17 7.49 14.61 7.23
N TYR A 18 8.55 15.37 6.97
CA TYR A 18 9.63 15.67 7.92
C TYR A 18 9.79 17.18 8.04
N ALA A 19 9.89 17.68 9.26
CA ALA A 19 10.19 19.07 9.56
C ALA A 19 11.40 19.16 10.50
N ASP A 20 12.40 19.93 10.09
CA ASP A 20 13.62 20.22 10.85
C ASP A 20 13.77 21.68 11.25
N CYS A 21 12.88 22.56 10.78
CA CYS A 21 12.80 23.95 11.18
C CYS A 21 11.34 24.40 11.30
N VAL A 22 11.10 25.53 11.95
CA VAL A 22 9.74 26.05 12.19
C VAL A 22 9.05 26.42 10.88
N GLU A 23 9.79 26.89 9.88
CA GLU A 23 9.26 27.21 8.55
C GLU A 23 8.72 25.95 7.84
N ALA A 24 9.30 24.78 8.10
CA ALA A 24 8.82 23.51 7.55
C ALA A 24 7.48 23.06 8.17
N LEU A 25 7.01 23.71 9.23
CA LEU A 25 5.70 23.46 9.85
C LEU A 25 4.55 24.18 9.13
N GLU A 26 4.82 25.05 8.16
CA GLU A 26 3.77 25.81 7.47
C GLU A 26 2.77 24.90 6.73
N ASN A 27 1.48 25.13 6.96
CA ASN A 27 0.36 24.35 6.42
C ASN A 27 0.35 22.88 6.87
N THR A 28 0.88 22.60 8.06
CA THR A 28 0.85 21.26 8.68
C THR A 28 -0.26 21.13 9.72
N GLY A 29 -0.81 22.26 10.21
CA GLY A 29 -1.77 22.28 11.32
C GLY A 29 -1.12 22.17 12.70
N PHE A 30 0.21 22.19 12.78
CA PHE A 30 1.01 22.11 14.00
C PHE A 30 1.85 23.36 14.26
N GLU A 31 1.61 24.45 13.52
CA GLU A 31 2.39 25.70 13.54
C GLU A 31 2.47 26.29 14.94
N ASP A 32 1.35 26.26 15.69
CA ASP A 32 1.26 26.80 17.06
C ASP A 32 1.45 25.73 18.15
N ILE A 33 1.76 24.48 17.76
CA ILE A 33 1.83 23.33 18.67
C ILE A 33 3.28 22.87 18.85
N ILE A 34 4.05 22.79 17.77
CA ILE A 34 5.41 22.27 17.77
C ILE A 34 6.40 23.43 17.91
N THR A 35 7.20 23.42 18.97
CA THR A 35 8.24 24.43 19.21
C THR A 35 9.58 23.99 18.61
N GLU A 36 10.50 24.95 18.46
CA GLU A 36 11.85 24.71 17.92
C GLU A 36 12.61 23.61 18.68
N GLU A 37 12.43 23.51 20.00
CA GLU A 37 13.06 22.50 20.86
C GLU A 37 12.57 21.06 20.61
N GLN A 38 11.38 20.91 20.00
CA GLN A 38 10.79 19.59 19.70
C GLN A 38 11.25 19.03 18.35
N LEU A 39 11.84 19.88 17.50
CA LEU A 39 12.36 19.47 16.19
C LEU A 39 13.63 18.62 16.33
N PRO A 40 13.96 17.80 15.30
CA PRO A 40 13.14 17.48 14.13
C PRO A 40 11.98 16.52 14.45
N VAL A 41 10.93 16.56 13.64
CA VAL A 41 9.73 15.72 13.78
C VAL A 41 9.31 15.07 12.46
N VAL A 42 8.61 13.94 12.56
CA VAL A 42 7.91 13.29 11.46
C VAL A 42 6.41 13.25 11.72
N PHE A 43 5.60 13.40 10.67
CA PHE A 43 4.14 13.40 10.74
C PHE A 43 3.55 12.08 10.25
N ASP A 44 2.64 11.49 11.01
CA ASP A 44 2.06 10.16 10.71
C ASP A 44 1.00 10.18 9.57
N GLY A 45 0.61 11.38 9.13
CA GLY A 45 -0.43 11.61 8.12
C GLY A 45 -1.86 11.35 8.60
N ARG A 46 -2.06 11.19 9.91
CA ARG A 46 -3.35 10.93 10.60
C ARG A 46 -3.63 11.94 11.71
N GLY A 47 -2.90 13.06 11.75
CA GLY A 47 -3.04 14.10 12.77
C GLY A 47 -2.16 13.87 14.00
N GLY A 48 -1.16 13.00 13.91
CA GLY A 48 -0.11 12.83 14.91
C GLY A 48 1.27 13.21 14.37
N TYR A 49 2.20 13.42 15.30
CA TYR A 49 3.62 13.62 15.01
C TYR A 49 4.47 12.91 16.06
N SER A 50 5.73 12.69 15.74
CA SER A 50 6.72 12.10 16.65
C SER A 50 8.08 12.73 16.43
N ARG A 51 8.89 12.76 17.49
CA ARG A 51 10.26 13.24 17.40
C ARG A 51 11.06 12.31 16.49
N PHE A 52 11.73 12.88 15.50
CA PHE A 52 12.58 12.13 14.58
C PHE A 52 13.90 11.78 15.26
N ARG A 53 14.40 10.57 14.98
CA ARG A 53 15.77 10.19 15.35
C ARG A 53 16.42 9.45 14.18
N GLU A 54 17.64 9.83 13.86
CA GLU A 54 18.39 9.24 12.75
C GLU A 54 18.81 7.79 13.02
N ASP A 55 18.86 7.39 14.30
CA ASP A 55 19.17 6.03 14.75
C ASP A 55 17.95 5.08 14.75
N GLU A 56 16.80 5.53 14.24
CA GLU A 56 15.59 4.70 14.18
C GLU A 56 15.80 3.45 13.31
N PRO A 57 15.38 2.27 13.80
CA PRO A 57 15.42 1.08 12.99
C PRO A 57 14.51 1.28 11.78
N ASN A 58 15.05 0.96 10.59
CA ASN A 58 14.43 1.11 9.28
C ASN A 58 14.49 2.51 8.65
N PHE A 59 15.00 3.54 9.33
CA PHE A 59 15.25 4.82 8.65
C PHE A 59 16.28 4.63 7.52
N LEU A 60 16.01 5.22 6.35
CA LEU A 60 16.88 5.12 5.17
C LEU A 60 17.51 6.45 4.80
N ARG A 61 16.70 7.49 4.59
CA ARG A 61 17.14 8.80 4.08
C ARG A 61 16.07 9.87 4.22
N ILE A 62 16.48 11.13 4.20
CA ILE A 62 15.61 12.27 3.92
C ILE A 62 15.60 12.53 2.42
N ILE A 63 14.43 12.83 1.86
CA ILE A 63 14.27 13.28 0.47
C ILE A 63 13.47 14.58 0.43
N GLU A 64 13.63 15.32 -0.66
CA GLU A 64 12.89 16.54 -0.94
C GLU A 64 11.96 16.33 -2.15
N SER A 65 10.72 16.80 -2.05
CA SER A 65 9.74 16.66 -3.14
C SER A 65 8.60 17.66 -3.00
N ASP A 66 8.04 18.04 -4.14
CA ASP A 66 6.78 18.80 -4.23
C ASP A 66 5.57 17.89 -4.49
N LYS A 67 5.81 16.58 -4.66
CA LYS A 67 4.75 15.59 -4.91
C LYS A 67 4.10 15.16 -3.60
N GLU A 68 2.78 15.09 -3.60
CA GLU A 68 1.98 14.47 -2.51
C GLU A 68 2.47 13.04 -2.18
N MET A 69 2.88 12.31 -3.21
CA MET A 69 3.45 10.96 -3.12
C MET A 69 4.87 11.02 -3.69
N PRO A 70 5.89 11.17 -2.83
CA PRO A 70 7.25 11.48 -3.27
C PRO A 70 8.00 10.27 -3.82
N LEU A 71 7.62 9.06 -3.41
CA LEU A 71 8.19 7.80 -3.88
C LEU A 71 7.35 7.24 -5.04
N SER A 72 8.02 6.51 -5.94
CA SER A 72 7.35 5.72 -6.99
C SER A 72 6.59 4.52 -6.41
N LEU A 73 5.69 3.94 -7.21
CA LEU A 73 4.93 2.74 -6.83
C LEU A 73 5.86 1.59 -6.43
N GLU A 74 6.90 1.34 -7.22
CA GLU A 74 7.87 0.26 -7.05
C GLU A 74 8.82 0.51 -5.88
N GLU A 75 9.06 1.77 -5.50
CA GLU A 75 9.76 2.07 -4.26
C GLU A 75 8.89 1.84 -3.03
N MET A 76 7.59 2.10 -3.12
CA MET A 76 6.67 1.97 -1.98
C MET A 76 6.20 0.55 -1.73
N TYR A 77 5.99 -0.22 -2.80
CA TYR A 77 5.40 -1.55 -2.74
C TYR A 77 6.22 -2.51 -3.58
N LYS A 78 6.71 -3.57 -2.95
CA LYS A 78 7.47 -4.61 -3.64
C LYS A 78 6.58 -5.28 -4.68
N ARG A 79 7.08 -5.29 -5.92
CA ARG A 79 6.44 -6.00 -7.02
C ARG A 79 6.90 -7.46 -7.04
N ASN A 80 5.96 -8.40 -7.15
CA ASN A 80 6.25 -9.85 -7.24
C ASN A 80 7.13 -10.36 -6.08
N ASP A 81 6.85 -9.89 -4.87
CA ASP A 81 7.56 -10.30 -3.67
C ASP A 81 7.38 -11.82 -3.43
N PRO A 82 8.46 -12.61 -3.27
CA PRO A 82 8.33 -14.03 -2.95
C PRO A 82 7.61 -14.28 -1.63
N ASP A 83 7.65 -13.32 -0.70
CA ASP A 83 6.96 -13.38 0.59
C ASP A 83 5.62 -12.63 0.57
N PHE A 84 4.99 -12.48 -0.61
CA PHE A 84 3.71 -11.79 -0.75
C PHE A 84 2.63 -12.43 0.14
N LYS A 85 1.98 -11.60 0.97
CA LYS A 85 0.87 -12.00 1.83
C LYS A 85 -0.41 -11.23 1.53
N LEU A 86 -0.31 -9.91 1.49
CA LEU A 86 -1.46 -9.02 1.29
C LEU A 86 -1.11 -8.00 0.21
N GLY A 87 -2.13 -7.54 -0.51
CA GLY A 87 -1.98 -6.49 -1.51
C GLY A 87 -2.85 -6.69 -2.72
N TRP A 88 -2.33 -6.28 -3.88
CA TRP A 88 -3.09 -6.23 -5.12
C TRP A 88 -2.42 -7.07 -6.20
N ILE A 89 -3.22 -7.75 -7.03
CA ILE A 89 -2.75 -8.50 -8.20
C ILE A 89 -3.34 -7.86 -9.46
N SER A 90 -2.48 -7.39 -10.36
CA SER A 90 -2.90 -6.83 -11.65
C SER A 90 -3.52 -7.88 -12.56
N PRO A 91 -4.27 -7.48 -13.62
CA PRO A 91 -4.73 -8.40 -14.67
C PRO A 91 -3.62 -9.22 -15.33
N GLU A 92 -2.39 -8.71 -15.31
CA GLU A 92 -1.20 -9.37 -15.86
C GLU A 92 -0.52 -10.33 -14.87
N GLY A 93 -1.06 -10.47 -13.65
CA GLY A 93 -0.53 -11.37 -12.61
C GLY A 93 0.62 -10.77 -11.81
N ASP A 94 0.98 -9.50 -12.00
CA ASP A 94 1.93 -8.81 -11.12
C ASP A 94 1.32 -8.51 -9.75
N THR A 95 2.05 -8.82 -8.69
CA THR A 95 1.64 -8.52 -7.31
C THR A 95 2.28 -7.24 -6.81
N TYR A 96 1.58 -6.51 -5.95
CA TYR A 96 2.10 -5.36 -5.21
C TYR A 96 1.83 -5.54 -3.73
N SER A 97 2.87 -5.93 -2.97
CA SER A 97 2.78 -6.25 -1.54
C SER A 97 2.47 -5.01 -0.71
N CYS A 98 1.50 -5.09 0.18
CA CYS A 98 1.28 -4.05 1.21
C CYS A 98 0.99 -4.67 2.58
N ALA A 99 1.25 -3.90 3.64
CA ALA A 99 0.82 -4.28 4.99
C ALA A 99 -0.69 -4.10 5.16
N PHE A 100 -1.28 -4.83 6.11
CA PHE A 100 -2.71 -4.77 6.45
C PHE A 100 -3.26 -3.34 6.55
N THR A 101 -2.56 -2.46 7.28
CA THR A 101 -3.00 -1.06 7.51
C THR A 101 -2.77 -0.12 6.33
N ASN A 102 -2.14 -0.59 5.24
CA ASN A 102 -1.73 0.21 4.09
C ASN A 102 -2.39 -0.22 2.77
N HIS A 103 -3.37 -1.13 2.81
CA HIS A 103 -4.08 -1.62 1.62
C HIS A 103 -4.68 -0.48 0.77
N ASN A 104 -5.39 0.45 1.40
CA ASN A 104 -6.01 1.59 0.72
C ASN A 104 -4.95 2.57 0.15
N LYS A 105 -3.81 2.72 0.82
CA LYS A 105 -2.69 3.54 0.32
C LYS A 105 -2.07 2.90 -0.92
N CYS A 106 -1.92 1.57 -0.92
CA CYS A 106 -1.45 0.81 -2.08
C CYS A 106 -2.39 1.00 -3.27
N ALA A 107 -3.70 0.83 -3.03
CA ALA A 107 -4.73 1.06 -4.04
C ALA A 107 -4.65 2.48 -4.64
N LYS A 108 -4.52 3.51 -3.79
CA LYS A 108 -4.37 4.91 -4.22
C LYS A 108 -3.13 5.10 -5.09
N MET A 109 -1.99 4.49 -4.74
CA MET A 109 -0.76 4.61 -5.53
C MET A 109 -0.87 3.91 -6.89
N ILE A 110 -1.38 2.68 -6.91
CA ILE A 110 -1.60 1.92 -8.15
C ILE A 110 -2.57 2.71 -9.05
N ALA A 111 -3.71 3.16 -8.51
CA ALA A 111 -4.68 3.92 -9.27
C ALA A 111 -4.08 5.23 -9.81
N LYS A 112 -3.31 5.97 -9.03
CA LYS A 112 -2.64 7.19 -9.51
C LYS A 112 -1.63 6.91 -10.64
N THR A 113 -1.01 5.73 -10.62
CA THR A 113 0.01 5.33 -11.61
C THR A 113 -0.63 4.89 -12.93
N PHE A 114 -1.68 4.07 -12.88
CA PHE A 114 -2.29 3.47 -14.08
C PHE A 114 -3.59 4.16 -14.53
N TYR A 115 -4.26 4.87 -13.63
CA TYR A 115 -5.58 5.51 -13.83
C TYR A 115 -5.60 6.90 -13.18
N PRO A 116 -4.77 7.85 -13.63
CA PRO A 116 -4.51 9.12 -12.92
C PRO A 116 -5.76 9.99 -12.67
N ASP A 117 -6.81 9.83 -13.47
CA ASP A 117 -8.09 10.55 -13.34
C ASP A 117 -9.08 9.89 -12.35
N SER A 118 -8.66 8.80 -11.69
CA SER A 118 -9.50 8.06 -10.75
C SER A 118 -9.84 8.89 -9.51
N ARG A 119 -11.15 8.95 -9.18
CA ARG A 119 -11.64 9.52 -7.92
C ARG A 119 -11.77 8.50 -6.79
N PHE A 120 -11.98 7.23 -7.14
CA PHE A 120 -12.23 6.14 -6.20
C PHE A 120 -11.24 5.01 -6.51
N PRO A 121 -10.05 5.01 -5.89
CA PRO A 121 -8.97 4.10 -6.25
C PRO A 121 -9.36 2.63 -6.28
N GLU A 122 -9.85 2.08 -5.17
CA GLU A 122 -10.20 0.65 -5.05
C GLU A 122 -11.25 0.24 -6.08
N ARG A 123 -12.38 0.96 -6.16
CA ARG A 123 -13.41 0.73 -7.18
C ARG A 123 -12.86 0.83 -8.61
N THR A 124 -11.86 1.68 -8.83
CA THR A 124 -11.24 1.79 -10.16
C THR A 124 -10.39 0.58 -10.45
N LEU A 125 -9.61 0.10 -9.48
CA LEU A 125 -8.83 -1.12 -9.62
C LEU A 125 -9.74 -2.34 -9.86
N ASP A 126 -10.79 -2.49 -9.04
CA ASP A 126 -11.77 -3.58 -9.18
C ASP A 126 -12.42 -3.59 -10.57
N ARG A 127 -12.88 -2.43 -11.06
CA ARG A 127 -13.47 -2.28 -12.42
C ARG A 127 -12.49 -2.57 -13.55
N ASN A 128 -11.20 -2.42 -13.29
CA ASN A 128 -10.15 -2.74 -14.25
C ASN A 128 -9.56 -4.14 -14.02
N GLY A 129 -10.24 -5.00 -13.27
CA GLY A 129 -9.90 -6.42 -13.12
C GLY A 129 -8.72 -6.69 -12.19
N TRP A 130 -8.35 -5.75 -11.33
CA TRP A 130 -7.37 -6.03 -10.27
C TRP A 130 -8.00 -6.88 -9.18
N LEU A 131 -7.22 -7.79 -8.59
CA LEU A 131 -7.65 -8.59 -7.44
C LEU A 131 -7.09 -8.02 -6.15
N GLN A 132 -7.89 -8.14 -5.10
CA GLN A 132 -7.49 -7.84 -3.75
C GLN A 132 -7.13 -9.12 -3.03
N VAL A 133 -5.98 -9.13 -2.34
CA VAL A 133 -5.63 -10.17 -1.37
C VAL A 133 -5.57 -9.50 -0.01
N ILE A 134 -6.59 -9.75 0.80
CA ILE A 134 -6.79 -9.11 2.10
C ILE A 134 -6.73 -10.14 3.22
N ASP A 135 -6.55 -9.65 4.44
CA ASP A 135 -6.63 -10.49 5.63
C ASP A 135 -8.11 -10.81 5.89
N SER A 136 -8.43 -12.08 6.12
CA SER A 136 -9.80 -12.54 6.39
C SER A 136 -10.30 -12.19 7.80
N TRP A 137 -9.55 -11.38 8.56
CA TRP A 137 -9.91 -11.02 9.92
C TRP A 137 -11.22 -10.23 10.00
N ASP A 138 -12.22 -10.82 10.66
CA ASP A 138 -13.56 -10.28 10.87
C ASP A 138 -13.74 -9.58 12.24
N GLY A 139 -12.65 -9.42 13.00
CA GLY A 139 -12.67 -8.87 14.36
C GLY A 139 -13.04 -9.87 15.46
N THR A 140 -13.39 -11.11 15.13
CA THR A 140 -13.86 -12.12 16.09
C THR A 140 -13.05 -13.41 16.07
N GLN A 141 -12.49 -13.80 14.92
CA GLN A 141 -11.74 -15.03 14.76
C GLN A 141 -10.28 -14.91 15.21
N ARG A 142 -9.79 -15.95 15.91
CA ARG A 142 -8.39 -16.06 16.37
C ARG A 142 -7.42 -16.53 15.27
N HIS A 143 -7.95 -17.20 14.25
CA HIS A 143 -7.22 -17.62 13.06
C HIS A 143 -7.82 -16.89 11.87
N HIS A 144 -6.97 -16.22 11.12
CA HIS A 144 -7.36 -15.47 9.93
C HIS A 144 -6.42 -15.88 8.80
N GLY A 145 -7.00 -16.10 7.63
CA GLY A 145 -6.30 -16.47 6.41
C GLY A 145 -6.18 -15.28 5.48
N GLN A 146 -5.74 -15.56 4.26
CA GLN A 146 -5.84 -14.62 3.16
C GLN A 146 -7.16 -14.86 2.45
N PHE A 147 -7.82 -13.79 2.03
CA PHE A 147 -9.04 -13.84 1.24
C PHE A 147 -8.83 -13.10 -0.08
N VAL A 148 -9.28 -13.69 -1.18
CA VAL A 148 -9.16 -13.10 -2.52
C VAL A 148 -10.50 -12.54 -2.96
N PHE A 149 -10.51 -11.25 -3.33
CA PHE A 149 -11.72 -10.54 -3.72
C PHE A 149 -11.58 -9.86 -5.10
N THR A 150 -12.67 -9.90 -5.86
CA THR A 150 -12.87 -9.15 -7.11
C THR A 150 -14.34 -8.80 -7.25
N GLU A 151 -14.66 -7.55 -7.61
CA GLU A 151 -16.05 -7.12 -7.81
C GLU A 151 -16.70 -7.81 -9.03
N SER A 152 -15.90 -8.18 -10.03
CA SER A 152 -16.41 -8.79 -11.27
C SER A 152 -16.74 -10.28 -11.14
N GLY A 153 -16.25 -10.94 -10.08
CA GLY A 153 -16.30 -12.41 -9.95
C GLY A 153 -15.48 -13.15 -11.01
N ARG A 154 -14.67 -12.43 -11.80
CA ARG A 154 -13.84 -12.96 -12.87
C ARG A 154 -12.38 -12.61 -12.62
N ILE A 155 -11.50 -13.51 -13.02
CA ILE A 155 -10.05 -13.31 -12.98
C ILE A 155 -9.44 -13.68 -14.34
N THR A 156 -8.22 -13.27 -14.64
CA THR A 156 -7.50 -13.72 -15.85
C THR A 156 -6.74 -15.01 -15.59
N LYS A 157 -6.34 -15.72 -16.66
CA LYS A 157 -5.45 -16.89 -16.54
C LYS A 157 -4.14 -16.56 -15.81
N LYS A 158 -3.53 -15.39 -16.08
CA LYS A 158 -2.29 -14.97 -15.40
C LYS A 158 -2.48 -14.74 -13.91
N GLN A 159 -3.65 -14.24 -13.51
CA GLN A 159 -4.00 -14.11 -12.10
C GLN A 159 -4.23 -15.48 -11.44
N ALA A 160 -4.89 -16.41 -12.12
CA ALA A 160 -5.07 -17.77 -11.63
C ALA A 160 -3.72 -18.48 -11.42
N ASP A 161 -2.82 -18.40 -12.40
CA ASP A 161 -1.45 -18.94 -12.31
C ASP A 161 -0.70 -18.31 -11.13
N ARG A 162 -0.82 -16.98 -10.95
CA ARG A 162 -0.20 -16.29 -9.80
C ARG A 162 -0.78 -16.75 -8.46
N LEU A 163 -2.09 -16.93 -8.35
CA LEU A 163 -2.73 -17.42 -7.12
C LEU A 163 -2.28 -18.84 -6.77
N PHE A 164 -2.02 -19.68 -7.78
CA PHE A 164 -1.44 -21.00 -7.60
C PHE A 164 -0.01 -20.91 -7.05
N ASP A 165 0.85 -20.07 -7.66
CA ASP A 165 2.23 -19.85 -7.22
C ASP A 165 2.31 -19.35 -5.77
N LEU A 166 1.35 -18.53 -5.36
CA LEU A 166 1.24 -17.99 -4.00
C LEU A 166 0.68 -19.02 -2.99
N GLY A 167 0.28 -20.21 -3.44
CA GLY A 167 -0.32 -21.24 -2.58
C GLY A 167 -1.76 -20.94 -2.14
N LEU A 168 -2.40 -19.92 -2.72
CA LEU A 168 -3.76 -19.50 -2.40
C LEU A 168 -4.83 -20.38 -3.07
N TYR A 169 -4.44 -21.28 -3.96
CA TYR A 169 -5.34 -22.23 -4.62
C TYR A 169 -6.12 -23.14 -3.65
N ASN A 170 -5.63 -23.34 -2.42
CA ASN A 170 -6.34 -24.18 -1.45
C ASN A 170 -7.60 -23.49 -0.88
N ASN A 171 -7.69 -22.18 -1.03
CA ASN A 171 -8.86 -21.42 -0.63
C ASN A 171 -10.07 -21.80 -1.49
N GLU A 172 -11.24 -21.94 -0.87
CA GLU A 172 -12.46 -22.35 -1.57
C GLU A 172 -12.93 -21.28 -2.55
N GLU A 173 -12.88 -20.00 -2.14
CA GLU A 173 -13.28 -18.87 -2.99
C GLU A 173 -12.38 -18.74 -4.22
N VAL A 174 -11.08 -19.07 -4.10
CA VAL A 174 -10.14 -19.02 -5.21
C VAL A 174 -10.47 -20.12 -6.23
N ARG A 175 -10.79 -21.33 -5.76
CA ARG A 175 -11.19 -22.44 -6.65
C ARG A 175 -12.48 -22.13 -7.40
N GLU A 176 -13.45 -21.54 -6.71
CA GLU A 176 -14.71 -21.11 -7.33
C GLU A 176 -14.48 -19.98 -8.35
N LEU A 177 -13.67 -18.97 -8.03
CA LEU A 177 -13.30 -17.91 -8.97
C LEU A 177 -12.63 -18.45 -10.24
N ILE A 178 -11.72 -19.43 -10.09
CA ILE A 178 -11.06 -20.09 -11.21
C ILE A 178 -12.07 -20.85 -12.07
N ALA A 179 -12.90 -21.71 -11.46
CA ALA A 179 -13.89 -22.50 -12.19
C ALA A 179 -14.94 -21.64 -12.93
N ASN A 180 -15.32 -20.50 -12.36
CA ASN A 180 -16.26 -19.57 -12.99
C ASN A 180 -15.65 -18.78 -14.15
N SER A 181 -14.32 -18.71 -14.23
CA SER A 181 -13.60 -17.89 -15.20
C SER A 181 -12.92 -18.73 -16.30
N GLU A 182 -12.60 -20.00 -16.04
CA GLU A 182 -11.79 -20.84 -16.95
C GLU A 182 -12.39 -21.04 -18.34
N ASN A 183 -13.71 -20.95 -18.47
CA ASN A 183 -14.41 -21.06 -19.76
C ASN A 183 -14.28 -19.78 -20.63
N ASP A 184 -13.90 -18.67 -20.02
CA ASP A 184 -13.76 -17.36 -20.67
C ASP A 184 -12.28 -17.02 -21.00
N TRP A 185 -11.33 -17.92 -20.72
CA TRP A 185 -9.87 -17.73 -20.88
C TRP A 185 -9.28 -18.26 -22.19
#